data_AF-A0A6L9IVM0-F1
#
_entry.id   AF-A0A6L9IVM0-F1
#
_cell.length_a   1.000
_cell.length_b   1.000
_cell.length_c   1.000
_cell.angle_alpha   90.00
_cell.angle_beta   90.00
_cell.angle_gamma   90.00
#
_symmetry.space_group_name_H-M   'P 1'
#
loop_
_entity.id
_entity.type
_entity.pdbx_description
1 polymer ?
#
loop_
_entity_poly.entity_id
_entity_poly.type
_entity_poly.pdbx_seq_one_letter_code
_entity_poly.pdbx_strand_id
1 'polypeptide(L)'
;MQWQDLLTFQVPVWTRPGHPVLRHILQQEKRRRPLLWRAGVRALGLAVGAALVGLSWWAYRHDIPLAVSSVTDSAAFQILYLPLVLFQLYLLVTAFALPVSMFEHEQRFGTWEAVKITSHGAEMTIYARWAATMYQIRWRLAVVMSVRVFFAVQLITSLVRYQGRYLELYSADIAPAVSGAEVMLLLAALVTGILLLPLALISLNIALGLLFPVLLQNRYVLVLAQSGVLAVECLLFMSATLWNLNLQWSAAGHFGAWEDALVISLAGDQGLLLLDGETLFQFWADVPNGVLFGVLLLAIVVVLAAAAQAALWLAAWLAGRPTA
;
A
#
# COMPACT_ATOMS: atom_id res chain seq x y z
N MET A 1 -5.76 17.22 28.56
CA MET A 1 -6.12 16.47 27.34
C MET A 1 -4.84 15.86 26.80
N GLN A 2 -4.71 14.54 26.79
CA GLN A 2 -3.48 13.88 26.34
C GLN A 2 -3.45 13.88 24.81
N TRP A 3 -2.27 13.91 24.17
CA TRP A 3 -2.14 13.86 22.71
C TRP A 3 -2.89 12.69 22.05
N GLN A 4 -3.09 11.61 22.81
CA GLN A 4 -3.87 10.44 22.40
C GLN A 4 -5.36 10.78 22.20
N ASP A 5 -5.91 11.72 22.96
CA ASP A 5 -7.32 12.12 22.87
C ASP A 5 -7.60 12.91 21.59
N LEU A 6 -6.65 13.74 21.13
CA LEU A 6 -6.79 14.53 19.91
C LEU A 6 -6.76 13.65 18.65
N LEU A 7 -5.84 12.70 18.59
CA LEU A 7 -5.73 11.77 17.46
C LEU A 7 -6.92 10.80 17.41
N THR A 8 -7.46 10.39 18.57
CA THR A 8 -8.63 9.51 18.62
C THR A 8 -9.94 10.24 18.31
N PHE A 9 -9.97 11.57 18.40
CA PHE A 9 -11.16 12.35 18.07
C PHE A 9 -11.46 12.38 16.58
N GLN A 10 -10.42 12.32 15.73
CA GLN A 10 -10.57 12.36 14.27
C GLN A 10 -11.08 11.05 13.67
N VAL A 11 -11.01 9.94 14.41
CA VAL A 11 -11.49 8.64 13.93
C VAL A 11 -12.90 8.35 14.43
N PRO A 12 -13.76 7.71 13.60
CA PRO A 12 -15.13 7.35 13.98
C PRO A 12 -15.16 6.52 15.27
N VAL A 13 -16.18 6.70 16.10
CA VAL A 13 -16.27 6.08 17.44
C VAL A 13 -16.10 4.55 17.41
N TRP A 14 -16.62 3.88 16.38
CA TRP A 14 -16.55 2.44 16.21
C TRP A 14 -15.13 1.91 15.91
N THR A 15 -14.23 2.75 15.38
CA THR A 15 -12.81 2.39 15.13
C THR A 15 -11.91 2.50 16.35
N ARG A 16 -12.41 3.08 17.44
CA ARG A 16 -11.59 3.37 18.62
C ARG A 16 -11.30 2.09 19.40
N PRO A 17 -10.08 1.87 19.92
CA PRO A 17 -9.74 0.66 20.68
C PRO A 17 -10.58 0.45 21.94
N GLY A 18 -11.19 1.52 22.46
CA GLY A 18 -12.12 1.49 23.58
C GLY A 18 -13.52 0.96 23.24
N HIS A 19 -13.89 0.86 21.96
CA HIS A 19 -15.19 0.36 21.56
C HIS A 19 -15.34 -1.12 21.94
N PRO A 20 -16.46 -1.55 22.56
CA PRO A 20 -16.58 -2.89 23.14
C PRO A 20 -16.41 -4.01 22.10
N VAL A 21 -16.98 -3.83 20.91
CA VAL A 21 -16.88 -4.81 19.81
C VAL A 21 -15.43 -4.98 19.35
N LEU A 22 -14.74 -3.87 19.08
CA LEU A 22 -13.35 -3.91 18.61
C LEU A 22 -12.42 -4.47 19.70
N ARG A 23 -12.61 -4.04 20.95
CA ARG A 23 -11.87 -4.55 22.09
C ARG A 23 -12.01 -6.07 22.22
N HIS A 24 -13.23 -6.58 22.05
CA HIS A 24 -13.49 -8.02 22.11
C HIS A 24 -12.75 -8.77 20.99
N ILE A 25 -12.84 -8.29 19.74
CA ILE A 25 -12.14 -8.88 18.58
C ILE A 25 -10.62 -8.88 18.81
N LEU A 26 -10.04 -7.74 19.20
CA LEU A 26 -8.61 -7.62 19.47
C LEU A 26 -8.14 -8.53 20.62
N GLN A 27 -8.97 -8.71 21.66
CA GLN A 27 -8.67 -9.61 22.77
C GLN A 27 -8.72 -11.09 22.35
N GLN A 28 -9.71 -11.48 21.56
CA GLN A 28 -9.79 -12.84 21.01
C GLN A 28 -8.55 -13.15 20.17
N GLU A 29 -8.17 -12.23 19.28
CA GLU A 29 -6.97 -12.35 18.46
C GLU A 29 -5.70 -12.45 19.31
N LYS A 30 -5.65 -11.67 20.41
CA LYS A 30 -4.55 -11.73 21.38
C LYS A 30 -4.49 -13.07 22.13
N ARG A 31 -5.59 -13.80 22.28
CA ARG A 31 -5.61 -15.13 22.92
C ARG A 31 -5.28 -16.26 21.94
N ARG A 32 -5.61 -16.11 20.64
CA ARG A 32 -5.43 -17.18 19.64
C ARG A 32 -3.99 -17.64 19.40
N ARG A 33 -2.99 -16.78 19.60
CA ARG A 33 -1.58 -17.11 19.31
C ARG A 33 -0.73 -17.12 20.58
N PRO A 34 -0.04 -18.23 20.91
CA PRO A 34 0.84 -18.28 22.07
C PRO A 34 1.99 -17.28 21.92
N LEU A 35 2.52 -16.81 23.04
CA LEU A 35 3.55 -15.77 23.06
C LEU A 35 4.81 -16.20 22.28
N LEU A 36 5.20 -17.48 22.39
CA LEU A 36 6.34 -18.05 21.67
C LEU A 36 6.14 -18.04 20.16
N TRP A 37 4.94 -18.39 19.67
CA TRP A 37 4.64 -18.31 18.23
C TRP A 37 4.74 -16.88 17.70
N ARG A 38 4.25 -15.90 18.47
CA ARG A 38 4.39 -14.48 18.09
C ARG A 38 5.84 -14.03 18.05
N ALA A 39 6.63 -14.43 19.04
CA ALA A 39 8.05 -14.13 19.09
C ALA A 39 8.78 -14.77 17.90
N GLY A 40 8.51 -16.04 17.60
CA GLY A 40 9.09 -16.77 16.47
C GLY A 40 8.77 -16.13 15.12
N VAL A 41 7.49 -15.80 14.85
CA VAL A 41 7.09 -15.12 13.61
C VAL A 41 7.73 -13.73 13.49
N ARG A 42 7.89 -13.00 14.59
CA ARG A 42 8.57 -11.70 14.59
C ARG A 42 10.06 -11.85 14.31
N ALA A 43 10.72 -12.80 14.98
CA ALA A 43 12.14 -13.07 14.78
C ALA A 43 12.43 -13.51 13.34
N LEU A 44 11.60 -14.40 12.79
CA LEU A 44 11.70 -14.83 11.39
C LEU A 44 11.50 -13.65 10.44
N GLY A 45 10.48 -12.82 10.67
CA GLY A 45 10.25 -11.62 9.84
C GLY A 45 11.41 -10.63 9.89
N LEU A 46 12.01 -10.42 11.07
CA LEU A 46 13.20 -9.58 11.23
C LEU A 46 14.42 -10.18 10.53
N ALA A 47 14.64 -11.49 10.65
CA ALA A 47 15.74 -12.19 9.99
C ALA A 47 15.62 -12.12 8.46
N VAL A 48 14.42 -12.33 7.91
CA VAL A 48 14.18 -12.18 6.46
C VAL A 48 14.38 -10.73 6.03
N GLY A 49 13.86 -9.76 6.77
CA GLY A 49 14.07 -8.34 6.46
C GLY A 49 15.55 -7.94 6.48
N ALA A 50 16.30 -8.39 7.47
CA ALA A 50 17.75 -8.15 7.57
C ALA A 50 18.51 -8.83 6.42
N ALA A 51 18.14 -10.06 6.05
CA ALA A 51 18.73 -10.77 4.93
C ALA A 51 18.48 -10.05 3.59
N LEU A 52 17.27 -9.53 3.37
CA LEU A 52 16.94 -8.75 2.16
C LEU A 52 17.76 -7.46 2.09
N VAL A 53 17.86 -6.70 3.18
CA VAL A 53 18.68 -5.48 3.24
C VAL A 53 20.17 -5.82 3.03
N GLY A 54 20.66 -6.90 3.63
CA GLY A 54 22.03 -7.37 3.44
C GLY A 54 22.33 -7.79 2.00
N LEU A 55 21.38 -8.46 1.34
CA LEU A 55 21.46 -8.83 -0.08
C LEU A 55 21.51 -7.58 -0.97
N SER A 56 20.63 -6.60 -0.73
CA SER A 56 20.61 -5.34 -1.47
C SER A 56 21.89 -4.52 -1.27
N TRP A 57 22.43 -4.49 -0.05
CA TRP A 57 23.72 -3.86 0.24
C TRP A 57 24.89 -4.58 -0.45
N TRP A 58 24.89 -5.91 -0.44
CA TRP A 58 25.91 -6.70 -1.14
C TRP A 58 25.87 -6.46 -2.64
N ALA A 59 24.70 -6.43 -3.26
CA ALA A 59 24.55 -6.17 -4.69
C ALA A 59 24.97 -4.76 -5.08
N TYR A 60 24.58 -3.74 -4.29
CA TYR A 60 25.06 -2.37 -4.44
C TYR A 60 26.60 -2.31 -4.45
N ARG A 61 27.26 -3.05 -3.54
CA ARG A 61 28.72 -3.11 -3.43
C ARG A 61 29.43 -3.76 -4.63
N HIS A 62 28.71 -4.54 -5.44
CA HIS A 62 29.23 -5.27 -6.60
C HIS A 62 28.65 -4.76 -7.93
N ASP A 63 28.02 -3.57 -7.92
CA ASP A 63 27.40 -2.94 -9.09
C ASP A 63 26.38 -3.85 -9.81
N ILE A 64 25.66 -4.67 -9.04
CA ILE A 64 24.59 -5.55 -9.56
C ILE A 64 23.26 -4.80 -9.44
N PRO A 65 22.62 -4.40 -10.56
CA PRO A 65 21.34 -3.68 -10.51
C PRO A 65 20.22 -4.60 -10.00
N LEU A 66 19.76 -4.36 -8.77
CA LEU A 66 18.63 -5.08 -8.16
C LEU A 66 17.37 -4.22 -8.21
N ALA A 67 16.49 -4.53 -9.16
CA ALA A 67 15.17 -3.91 -9.37
C ALA A 67 15.15 -2.39 -9.59
N VAL A 68 16.30 -1.71 -9.56
CA VAL A 68 16.47 -0.28 -9.81
C VAL A 68 17.45 -0.14 -10.98
N SER A 69 17.18 0.78 -11.90
CA SER A 69 18.06 1.05 -13.04
C SER A 69 19.40 1.64 -12.57
N SER A 70 20.43 1.55 -13.42
CA SER A 70 21.76 2.11 -13.14
C SER A 70 21.79 3.65 -13.10
N VAL A 71 20.66 4.31 -13.38
CA VAL A 71 20.53 5.78 -13.41
C VAL A 71 20.36 6.34 -12.00
N THR A 72 19.90 5.54 -11.03
CA THR A 72 19.68 6.05 -9.68
C THR A 72 20.99 6.23 -8.90
N ASP A 73 21.45 7.46 -8.70
CA ASP A 73 22.71 7.74 -7.97
C ASP A 73 22.60 7.55 -6.43
N SER A 74 21.39 7.49 -5.88
CA SER A 74 21.19 7.39 -4.43
C SER A 74 21.48 5.98 -3.89
N ALA A 75 22.62 5.81 -3.21
CA ALA A 75 22.99 4.58 -2.52
C ALA A 75 21.88 4.09 -1.56
N ALA A 76 21.25 5.00 -0.81
CA ALA A 76 20.17 4.66 0.10
C ALA A 76 18.94 4.11 -0.65
N PHE A 77 18.64 4.67 -1.82
CA PHE A 77 17.55 4.21 -2.66
C PHE A 77 17.83 2.80 -3.21
N GLN A 78 19.02 2.58 -3.79
CA GLN A 78 19.43 1.26 -4.30
C GLN A 78 19.40 0.17 -3.22
N ILE A 79 19.80 0.49 -1.98
CA ILE A 79 19.84 -0.48 -0.87
C ILE A 79 18.43 -0.77 -0.31
N LEU A 80 17.60 0.25 -0.14
CA LEU A 80 16.33 0.14 0.59
C LEU A 80 15.11 -0.12 -0.30
N TYR A 81 15.19 0.14 -1.60
CA TYR A 81 14.07 0.02 -2.54
C TYR A 81 13.51 -1.41 -2.60
N LEU A 82 14.33 -2.39 -3.01
CA LEU A 82 13.87 -3.77 -3.19
C LEU A 82 13.32 -4.39 -1.88
N PRO A 83 13.99 -4.26 -0.70
CA PRO A 83 13.44 -4.75 0.55
C PRO A 83 12.10 -4.10 0.91
N LEU A 84 11.96 -2.79 0.67
CA LEU A 84 10.71 -2.07 0.93
C LEU A 84 9.57 -2.56 0.05
N VAL A 85 9.82 -2.69 -1.26
CA VAL A 85 8.88 -3.18 -2.27
C VAL A 85 8.42 -4.61 -1.92
N LEU A 86 9.35 -5.53 -1.66
CA LEU A 86 9.00 -6.90 -1.25
C LEU A 86 8.23 -6.95 0.08
N PHE A 87 8.61 -6.11 1.05
CA PHE A 87 7.89 -6.03 2.32
C PHE A 87 6.48 -5.45 2.15
N GLN A 88 6.29 -4.58 1.17
CA GLN A 88 4.98 -4.09 0.79
C GLN A 88 4.13 -5.16 0.10
N LEU A 89 4.67 -5.96 -0.81
CA LEU A 89 3.95 -7.13 -1.36
C LEU A 89 3.48 -8.04 -0.23
N TYR A 90 4.36 -8.33 0.73
CA TYR A 90 4.01 -9.11 1.92
C TYR A 90 2.83 -8.48 2.69
N LEU A 91 2.81 -7.15 2.84
CA LEU A 91 1.70 -6.45 3.48
C LEU A 91 0.40 -6.57 2.70
N LEU A 92 0.43 -6.42 1.37
CA LEU A 92 -0.74 -6.52 0.51
C LEU A 92 -1.38 -7.92 0.58
N VAL A 93 -0.55 -8.97 0.44
CA VAL A 93 -0.98 -10.37 0.59
C VAL A 93 -1.55 -10.63 1.99
N THR A 94 -0.90 -10.11 3.03
CA THR A 94 -1.37 -10.28 4.42
C THR A 94 -2.68 -9.53 4.65
N ALA A 95 -2.83 -8.33 4.10
CA ALA A 95 -4.01 -7.48 4.23
C ALA A 95 -5.25 -8.16 3.65
N PHE A 96 -5.11 -8.85 2.51
CA PHE A 96 -6.18 -9.64 1.91
C PHE A 96 -6.44 -10.96 2.65
N ALA A 97 -5.39 -11.68 3.07
CA ALA A 97 -5.53 -13.02 3.64
C ALA A 97 -6.04 -13.04 5.10
N LEU A 98 -5.67 -12.03 5.91
CA LEU A 98 -6.04 -12.00 7.33
C LEU A 98 -7.56 -12.01 7.55
N PRO A 99 -8.36 -11.10 6.94
CA PRO A 99 -9.80 -11.05 7.19
C PRO A 99 -10.54 -12.33 6.77
N VAL A 100 -10.14 -12.94 5.65
CA VAL A 100 -10.70 -14.22 5.17
C VAL A 100 -10.57 -15.31 6.24
N SER A 101 -9.38 -15.44 6.83
CA SER A 101 -9.12 -16.44 7.87
C SER A 101 -9.93 -16.21 9.15
N MET A 102 -10.23 -14.94 9.47
CA MET A 102 -11.05 -14.61 10.64
C MET A 102 -12.52 -14.98 10.42
N PHE A 103 -13.02 -14.94 9.19
CA PHE A 103 -14.39 -15.32 8.87
C PHE A 103 -14.59 -16.82 9.00
N GLU A 104 -13.69 -17.63 8.42
CA GLU A 104 -13.74 -19.09 8.55
C GLU A 104 -13.77 -19.54 10.01
N HIS A 105 -13.01 -18.87 10.87
CA HIS A 105 -12.97 -19.20 12.28
C HIS A 105 -14.33 -18.96 12.95
N GLU A 106 -14.93 -17.78 12.77
CA GLU A 106 -16.23 -17.47 13.38
C GLU A 106 -17.37 -18.32 12.84
N GLN A 107 -17.31 -18.71 11.56
CA GLN A 107 -18.26 -19.66 10.99
C GLN A 107 -18.14 -21.04 11.65
N ARG A 108 -16.91 -21.53 11.88
CA ARG A 108 -16.67 -22.82 12.56
C ARG A 108 -17.16 -22.84 14.00
N PHE A 109 -17.12 -21.71 14.70
CA PHE A 109 -17.60 -21.59 16.08
C PHE A 109 -19.07 -21.17 16.20
N GLY A 110 -19.78 -20.98 15.09
CA GLY A 110 -21.18 -20.55 15.07
C GLY A 110 -21.44 -19.15 15.64
N THR A 111 -20.40 -18.38 15.97
CA THR A 111 -20.54 -17.03 16.53
C THR A 111 -21.05 -16.05 15.48
N TRP A 112 -20.79 -16.34 14.20
CA TRP A 112 -21.23 -15.51 13.09
C TRP A 112 -22.76 -15.43 12.98
N GLU A 113 -23.46 -16.53 13.25
CA GLU A 113 -24.94 -16.56 13.19
C GLU A 113 -25.57 -15.72 14.31
N ALA A 114 -24.95 -15.67 15.49
CA ALA A 114 -25.42 -14.80 16.59
C ALA A 114 -25.27 -13.31 16.25
N VAL A 115 -24.22 -12.94 15.51
CA VAL A 115 -23.97 -11.56 15.08
C VAL A 115 -24.98 -11.10 14.03
N LYS A 116 -25.41 -12.00 13.14
CA LYS A 116 -26.38 -11.74 12.07
C LYS A 116 -27.81 -11.51 12.54
N ILE A 117 -28.13 -11.78 13.80
CA ILE A 117 -29.50 -11.61 14.34
C ILE A 117 -30.00 -10.17 14.11
N THR A 118 -29.10 -9.19 14.05
CA THR A 118 -29.44 -7.81 13.70
C THR A 118 -28.59 -7.32 12.52
N SER A 119 -29.20 -6.62 11.57
CA SER A 119 -28.50 -6.00 10.44
C SER A 119 -27.41 -5.03 10.91
N HIS A 120 -27.70 -4.26 11.96
CA HIS A 120 -26.74 -3.34 12.57
C HIS A 120 -25.56 -4.07 13.24
N GLY A 121 -25.80 -5.24 13.85
CA GLY A 121 -24.74 -6.06 14.45
C GLY A 121 -23.78 -6.64 13.41
N ALA A 122 -24.31 -7.10 12.27
CA ALA A 122 -23.52 -7.56 11.14
C ALA A 122 -22.66 -6.43 10.56
N GLU A 123 -23.25 -5.26 10.32
CA GLU A 123 -22.55 -4.07 9.84
C GLU A 123 -21.40 -3.67 10.76
N MET A 124 -21.67 -3.50 12.06
CA MET A 124 -20.67 -3.12 13.05
C MET A 124 -19.54 -4.14 13.16
N THR A 125 -19.83 -5.43 12.95
CA THR A 125 -18.82 -6.49 13.00
C THR A 125 -17.89 -6.44 11.80
N ILE A 126 -18.40 -6.19 10.59
CA ILE A 126 -17.56 -6.02 9.38
C ILE A 126 -16.62 -4.82 9.57
N TYR A 127 -17.13 -3.67 9.99
CA TYR A 127 -16.32 -2.48 10.25
C TYR A 127 -15.28 -2.70 11.35
N ALA A 128 -15.67 -3.35 12.45
CA ALA A 128 -14.74 -3.65 13.54
C ALA A 128 -13.64 -4.62 13.10
N ARG A 129 -13.91 -5.57 12.21
CA ARG A 129 -12.90 -6.48 11.66
C ARG A 129 -11.95 -5.79 10.69
N TRP A 130 -12.45 -4.88 9.86
CA TRP A 130 -11.59 -4.04 9.01
C TRP A 130 -10.62 -3.23 9.89
N ALA A 131 -11.14 -2.56 10.91
CA ALA A 131 -10.33 -1.81 11.86
C ALA A 131 -9.34 -2.72 12.62
N ALA A 132 -9.78 -3.88 13.09
CA ALA A 132 -8.92 -4.85 13.79
C ALA A 132 -7.75 -5.31 12.92
N THR A 133 -7.99 -5.54 11.61
CA THR A 133 -6.95 -5.92 10.67
C THR A 133 -5.96 -4.78 10.47
N MET A 134 -6.44 -3.54 10.29
CA MET A 134 -5.59 -2.34 10.26
C MET A 134 -4.72 -2.20 11.51
N TYR A 135 -5.28 -2.40 12.71
CA TYR A 135 -4.52 -2.37 13.96
C TYR A 135 -3.44 -3.44 14.05
N GLN A 136 -3.65 -4.61 13.44
CA GLN A 136 -2.65 -5.69 13.46
C GLN A 136 -1.47 -5.40 12.55
N ILE A 137 -1.72 -4.81 11.39
CA ILE A 137 -0.67 -4.49 10.42
C ILE A 137 -0.02 -3.12 10.67
N ARG A 138 -0.57 -2.27 11.55
CA ARG A 138 -0.13 -0.89 11.78
C ARG A 138 1.37 -0.70 11.95
N TRP A 139 2.05 -1.60 12.65
CA TRP A 139 3.50 -1.47 12.87
C TRP A 139 4.31 -1.82 11.63
N ARG A 140 3.86 -2.80 10.86
CA ARG A 140 4.48 -3.17 9.58
C ARG A 140 4.25 -2.07 8.56
N LEU A 141 3.03 -1.52 8.52
CA LEU A 141 2.70 -0.35 7.72
C LEU A 141 3.52 0.87 8.13
N ALA A 142 3.71 1.12 9.43
CA ALA A 142 4.54 2.23 9.92
C ALA A 142 6.00 2.09 9.45
N VAL A 143 6.55 0.88 9.37
CA VAL A 143 7.89 0.64 8.79
C VAL A 143 7.92 1.05 7.32
N VAL A 144 6.96 0.59 6.51
CA VAL A 144 6.86 0.97 5.08
C VAL A 144 6.76 2.49 4.94
N MET A 145 5.85 3.11 5.69
CA MET A 145 5.64 4.56 5.65
C MET A 145 6.88 5.34 6.10
N SER A 146 7.63 4.83 7.09
CA SER A 146 8.84 5.50 7.57
C SER A 146 9.92 5.56 6.49
N VAL A 147 10.15 4.46 5.77
CA VAL A 147 11.12 4.43 4.66
C VAL A 147 10.64 5.30 3.50
N ARG A 148 9.34 5.33 3.20
CA ARG A 148 8.78 6.21 2.16
C ARG A 148 8.93 7.69 2.52
N VAL A 149 8.63 8.07 3.76
CA VAL A 149 8.84 9.44 4.26
C VAL A 149 10.32 9.80 4.21
N PHE A 150 11.22 8.85 4.53
CA PHE A 150 12.66 9.07 4.37
C PHE A 150 13.04 9.40 2.92
N PHE A 151 12.54 8.66 1.93
CA PHE A 151 12.78 8.98 0.51
C PHE A 151 12.15 10.32 0.09
N ALA A 152 10.93 10.64 0.55
CA ALA A 152 10.31 11.93 0.30
C ALA A 152 11.14 13.10 0.89
N VAL A 153 11.68 12.93 2.10
CA VAL A 153 12.58 13.92 2.72
C VAL A 153 13.89 14.03 1.95
N GLN A 154 14.43 12.91 1.45
CA GLN A 154 15.62 12.90 0.61
C GLN A 154 15.40 13.70 -0.68
N LEU A 155 14.27 13.50 -1.36
CA LEU A 155 13.85 14.28 -2.53
C LEU A 155 13.75 15.78 -2.20
N ILE A 156 13.04 16.14 -1.13
CA ILE A 156 12.91 17.56 -0.75
C ILE A 156 14.29 18.17 -0.45
N THR A 157 15.16 17.42 0.23
CA THR A 157 16.51 17.88 0.56
C THR A 157 17.36 18.07 -0.68
N SER A 158 17.26 17.19 -1.68
CA SER A 158 17.97 17.36 -2.94
C SER A 158 17.50 18.62 -3.66
N LEU A 159 16.19 18.88 -3.71
CA LEU A 159 15.64 20.10 -4.32
C LEU A 159 16.12 21.39 -3.64
N VAL A 160 16.22 21.39 -2.30
CA VAL A 160 16.67 22.56 -1.53
C VAL A 160 18.16 22.82 -1.69
N ARG A 161 19.01 21.78 -1.73
CA ARG A 161 20.48 21.93 -1.81
C ARG A 161 20.94 22.69 -3.05
N TYR A 162 20.19 22.63 -4.13
CA TYR A 162 20.51 23.30 -5.39
C TYR A 162 19.74 24.62 -5.59
N GLN A 163 19.24 25.21 -4.51
CA GLN A 163 18.65 26.56 -4.49
C GLN A 163 17.49 26.75 -5.48
N GLY A 164 16.75 25.68 -5.80
CA GLY A 164 15.65 25.73 -6.78
C GLY A 164 16.10 25.84 -8.25
N ARG A 165 17.39 26.00 -8.53
CA ARG A 165 17.91 26.14 -9.89
C ARG A 165 17.73 24.88 -10.73
N TYR A 166 17.68 23.70 -10.09
CA TYR A 166 17.31 22.46 -10.77
C TYR A 166 15.86 22.46 -11.25
N LEU A 167 14.93 23.00 -10.46
CA LEU A 167 13.53 23.08 -10.89
C LEU A 167 13.40 23.98 -12.11
N GLU A 168 14.12 25.10 -12.15
CA GLU A 168 14.13 25.98 -13.32
C GLU A 168 14.72 25.29 -14.56
N LEU A 169 15.89 24.64 -14.41
CA LEU A 169 16.56 23.93 -15.50
C LEU A 169 15.69 22.80 -16.08
N TYR A 170 15.07 21.99 -15.23
CA TYR A 170 14.21 20.90 -15.70
C TYR A 170 12.85 21.39 -16.19
N SER A 171 12.30 22.47 -15.62
CA SER A 171 11.01 23.03 -16.06
C SER A 171 11.03 23.62 -17.48
N ALA A 172 12.20 24.00 -17.99
CA ALA A 172 12.34 24.58 -19.31
C ALA A 172 11.88 23.65 -20.44
N ASP A 173 12.04 22.34 -20.24
CA ASP A 173 11.68 21.30 -21.23
C ASP A 173 10.39 20.53 -20.88
N ILE A 174 9.71 20.89 -19.79
CA ILE A 174 8.44 20.24 -19.40
C ILE A 174 7.30 20.77 -20.29
N ALA A 175 6.65 19.87 -21.00
CA ALA A 175 5.34 20.13 -21.61
C ALA A 175 4.24 19.60 -20.68
N PRO A 176 3.22 20.39 -20.28
CA PRO A 176 3.01 21.79 -20.61
C PRO A 176 3.91 22.72 -19.78
N ALA A 177 4.20 23.91 -20.32
CA ALA A 177 4.94 24.93 -19.59
C ALA A 177 4.17 25.33 -18.32
N VAL A 178 4.79 25.11 -17.16
CA VAL A 178 4.22 25.36 -15.84
C VAL A 178 5.12 26.33 -15.07
N SER A 179 4.50 27.23 -14.32
CA SER A 179 5.22 28.14 -13.43
C SER A 179 5.88 27.37 -12.28
N GLY A 180 6.93 27.95 -11.68
CA GLY A 180 7.63 27.30 -10.56
C GLY A 180 6.71 26.99 -9.37
N ALA A 181 5.69 27.82 -9.12
CA ALA A 181 4.69 27.55 -8.07
C ALA A 181 3.80 26.34 -8.40
N GLU A 182 3.39 26.18 -9.66
CA GLU A 182 2.62 25.03 -10.12
C GLU A 182 3.45 23.75 -10.04
N VAL A 183 4.73 23.77 -10.41
CA VAL A 183 5.64 22.62 -10.27
C VAL A 183 5.71 22.16 -8.81
N MET A 184 5.82 23.09 -7.85
CA MET A 184 5.84 22.74 -6.42
C MET A 184 4.53 22.08 -5.97
N LEU A 185 3.38 22.57 -6.45
CA LEU A 185 2.07 21.96 -6.14
C LEU A 185 1.92 20.57 -6.75
N LEU A 186 2.36 20.39 -8.00
CA LEU A 186 2.32 19.10 -8.71
C LEU A 186 3.27 18.09 -8.07
N LEU A 187 4.46 18.53 -7.64
CA LEU A 187 5.39 17.72 -6.85
C LEU A 187 4.79 17.32 -5.49
N ALA A 188 4.15 18.25 -4.79
CA ALA A 188 3.48 17.96 -3.52
C ALA A 188 2.35 16.94 -3.72
N ALA A 189 1.58 17.05 -4.81
CA ALA A 189 0.56 16.07 -5.17
C ALA A 189 1.17 14.69 -5.46
N LEU A 190 2.30 14.63 -6.18
CA LEU A 190 3.03 13.39 -6.44
C LEU A 190 3.50 12.72 -5.15
N VAL A 191 4.24 13.44 -4.31
CA VAL A 191 4.75 12.91 -3.03
C VAL A 191 3.59 12.44 -2.16
N THR A 192 2.50 13.22 -2.09
CA THR A 192 1.30 12.85 -1.34
C THR A 192 0.66 11.58 -1.91
N GLY A 193 0.52 11.49 -3.24
CA GLY A 193 0.00 10.31 -3.92
C GLY A 193 0.82 9.06 -3.61
N ILE A 194 2.14 9.11 -3.75
CA ILE A 194 3.05 8.00 -3.46
C ILE A 194 3.01 7.59 -1.99
N LEU A 195 2.89 8.55 -1.06
CA LEU A 195 2.77 8.24 0.37
C LEU A 195 1.42 7.59 0.70
N LEU A 196 0.32 8.02 0.09
CA LEU A 196 -1.02 7.52 0.41
C LEU A 196 -1.40 6.24 -0.36
N LEU A 197 -0.81 5.98 -1.51
CA LEU A 197 -1.08 4.80 -2.33
C LEU A 197 -1.02 3.46 -1.57
N PRO A 198 0.03 3.13 -0.81
CA PRO A 198 0.07 1.86 -0.09
C PRO A 198 -1.05 1.75 0.96
N LEU A 199 -1.46 2.87 1.56
CA LEU A 199 -2.57 2.90 2.52
C LEU A 199 -3.90 2.56 1.84
N ALA A 200 -4.15 3.15 0.67
CA ALA A 200 -5.38 2.91 -0.10
C ALA A 200 -5.45 1.46 -0.61
N LEU A 201 -4.35 0.93 -1.16
CA LEU A 201 -4.27 -0.46 -1.64
C LEU A 201 -4.47 -1.47 -0.51
N ILE A 202 -3.79 -1.28 0.63
CA ILE A 202 -3.96 -2.13 1.82
C ILE A 202 -5.40 -2.08 2.32
N SER A 203 -6.00 -0.89 2.37
CA SER A 203 -7.40 -0.73 2.79
C SER A 203 -8.36 -1.48 1.88
N LEU A 204 -8.18 -1.36 0.57
CA LEU A 204 -8.96 -2.08 -0.43
C LEU A 204 -8.82 -3.60 -0.28
N ASN A 205 -7.59 -4.11 -0.11
CA ASN A 205 -7.35 -5.54 0.07
C ASN A 205 -8.01 -6.09 1.34
N ILE A 206 -8.01 -5.34 2.46
CA ILE A 206 -8.74 -5.76 3.66
C ILE A 206 -10.25 -5.80 3.38
N ALA A 207 -10.78 -4.78 2.69
CA ALA A 207 -12.20 -4.71 2.35
C ALA A 207 -12.62 -5.87 1.44
N LEU A 208 -11.83 -6.19 0.42
CA LEU A 208 -12.05 -7.34 -0.47
C LEU A 208 -11.94 -8.67 0.28
N GLY A 209 -10.96 -8.81 1.17
CA GLY A 209 -10.81 -9.98 2.03
C GLY A 209 -11.99 -10.20 2.99
N LEU A 210 -12.71 -9.14 3.36
CA LEU A 210 -13.97 -9.24 4.13
C LEU A 210 -15.19 -9.51 3.24
N LEU A 211 -15.21 -8.96 2.03
CA LEU A 211 -16.31 -9.12 1.08
C LEU A 211 -16.39 -10.54 0.51
N PHE A 212 -15.23 -11.16 0.21
CA PHE A 212 -15.17 -12.46 -0.46
C PHE A 212 -15.87 -13.59 0.31
N PRO A 213 -15.63 -13.78 1.63
CA PRO A 213 -16.33 -14.81 2.40
C PRO A 213 -17.85 -14.61 2.49
N VAL A 214 -18.31 -13.35 2.36
CA VAL A 214 -19.74 -13.03 2.39
C VAL A 214 -20.40 -13.32 1.05
N LEU A 215 -19.72 -13.03 -0.07
CA LEU A 215 -20.18 -13.35 -1.42
C LEU A 215 -20.13 -14.85 -1.73
N LEU A 216 -19.05 -15.51 -1.34
CA LEU A 216 -18.73 -16.88 -1.72
C LEU A 216 -18.98 -17.81 -0.53
N GLN A 217 -20.23 -18.27 -0.39
CA GLN A 217 -20.62 -19.17 0.69
C GLN A 217 -19.97 -20.57 0.58
N ASN A 218 -19.63 -21.00 -0.64
CA ASN A 218 -18.94 -22.28 -0.87
C ASN A 218 -17.45 -22.13 -0.56
N ARG A 219 -16.98 -22.86 0.46
CA ARG A 219 -15.59 -22.85 0.90
C ARG A 219 -14.58 -23.17 -0.20
N TYR A 220 -14.89 -24.10 -1.10
CA TYR A 220 -13.98 -24.45 -2.20
C TYR A 220 -13.83 -23.28 -3.19
N VAL A 221 -14.95 -22.63 -3.52
CA VAL A 221 -14.95 -21.45 -4.41
C VAL A 221 -14.24 -20.27 -3.74
N LEU A 222 -14.44 -20.07 -2.43
CA LEU A 222 -13.74 -19.03 -1.67
C LEU A 222 -12.22 -19.22 -1.70
N VAL A 223 -11.73 -20.44 -1.42
CA VAL A 223 -10.29 -20.74 -1.44
C VAL A 223 -9.70 -20.56 -2.84
N LEU A 224 -10.41 -21.01 -3.89
CA LEU A 224 -9.98 -20.82 -5.28
C LEU A 224 -9.98 -19.35 -5.70
N ALA A 225 -10.99 -18.57 -5.33
CA ALA A 225 -11.04 -17.15 -5.63
C ALA A 225 -9.94 -16.39 -4.87
N GLN A 226 -9.70 -16.74 -3.60
CA GLN A 226 -8.65 -16.14 -2.79
C GLN A 226 -7.26 -16.43 -3.37
N SER A 227 -6.97 -17.69 -3.71
CA SER A 227 -5.70 -18.08 -4.30
C SER A 227 -5.51 -17.45 -5.69
N GLY A 228 -6.58 -17.36 -6.49
CA GLY A 228 -6.57 -16.69 -7.78
C GLY A 228 -6.23 -15.21 -7.67
N VAL A 229 -6.89 -14.47 -6.77
CA VAL A 229 -6.60 -13.04 -6.55
C VAL A 229 -5.18 -12.83 -6.07
N LEU A 230 -4.72 -13.61 -5.09
CA LEU A 230 -3.35 -13.50 -4.58
C LEU A 230 -2.31 -13.86 -5.65
N ALA A 231 -2.58 -14.85 -6.49
CA ALA A 231 -1.69 -15.21 -7.60
C ALA A 231 -1.61 -14.08 -8.63
N VAL A 232 -2.76 -13.49 -9.01
CA VAL A 232 -2.80 -12.35 -9.92
C VAL A 232 -2.06 -11.15 -9.33
N GLU A 233 -2.29 -10.82 -8.06
CA GLU A 233 -1.62 -9.71 -7.38
C GLU A 233 -0.10 -9.92 -7.34
N CYS A 234 0.36 -11.10 -6.94
CA CYS A 234 1.79 -11.44 -6.96
C CYS A 234 2.38 -11.40 -8.37
N LEU A 235 1.67 -11.92 -9.38
CA LEU A 235 2.13 -11.91 -10.76
C LEU A 235 2.25 -10.49 -11.30
N LEU A 236 1.23 -9.64 -11.10
CA LEU A 236 1.28 -8.23 -11.49
C LEU A 236 2.42 -7.50 -10.79
N PHE A 237 2.60 -7.72 -9.49
CA PHE A 237 3.70 -7.15 -8.72
C PHE A 237 5.08 -7.55 -9.26
N MET A 238 5.29 -8.85 -9.46
CA MET A 238 6.57 -9.37 -9.96
C MET A 238 6.82 -8.91 -11.39
N SER A 239 5.78 -8.86 -12.23
CA SER A 239 5.87 -8.40 -13.61
C SER A 239 6.27 -6.92 -13.65
N ALA A 240 5.65 -6.08 -12.82
CA ALA A 240 6.02 -4.65 -12.72
C ALA A 240 7.45 -4.45 -12.19
N THR A 241 7.87 -5.25 -11.22
CA THR A 241 9.25 -5.20 -10.68
C THR A 241 10.28 -5.62 -11.75
N LEU A 242 9.98 -6.67 -12.51
CA LEU A 242 10.84 -7.14 -13.61
C LEU A 242 10.83 -6.17 -14.80
N TRP A 243 9.68 -5.55 -15.08
CA TRP A 243 9.57 -4.52 -16.11
C TRP A 243 10.44 -3.32 -15.76
N ASN A 244 10.48 -2.93 -14.48
CA ASN A 244 11.31 -1.82 -14.02
C ASN A 244 12.81 -2.02 -14.26
N LEU A 245 13.31 -3.25 -14.20
CA LEU A 245 14.71 -3.54 -14.56
C LEU A 245 15.06 -3.19 -16.00
N ASN A 246 14.06 -3.21 -16.90
CA ASN A 246 14.23 -2.97 -18.33
C ASN A 246 13.76 -1.57 -18.74
N LEU A 247 13.21 -0.77 -17.81
CA LEU A 247 12.80 0.60 -18.09
C LEU A 247 14.03 1.48 -18.23
N GLN A 248 14.53 1.58 -19.46
CA GLN A 248 15.16 2.81 -19.91
C GLN A 248 14.01 3.71 -20.36
N TRP A 249 13.81 4.86 -19.71
CA TRP A 249 12.86 5.89 -20.14
C TRP A 249 13.29 6.54 -21.47
N SER A 250 13.96 5.80 -22.36
CA SER A 250 14.55 6.30 -23.58
C SER A 250 13.45 6.74 -24.56
N ALA A 251 13.31 8.05 -24.72
CA ALA A 251 13.01 8.91 -25.89
C ALA A 251 12.49 8.31 -27.22
N ALA A 252 11.85 7.14 -27.24
CA ALA A 252 11.17 6.60 -28.42
C ALA A 252 9.69 6.93 -28.28
N GLY A 253 9.24 7.95 -29.04
CA GLY A 253 7.90 8.54 -28.95
C GLY A 253 6.75 7.56 -29.10
N HIS A 254 6.36 6.93 -27.99
CA HIS A 254 5.26 5.99 -27.92
C HIS A 254 4.20 6.49 -26.95
N PHE A 255 3.02 6.77 -27.51
CA PHE A 255 1.76 6.72 -26.76
C PHE A 255 1.72 5.38 -26.00
N GLY A 256 1.84 5.42 -24.68
CA GLY A 256 1.98 4.24 -23.82
C GLY A 256 2.70 4.54 -22.50
N ALA A 257 3.62 5.51 -22.47
CA ALA A 257 4.43 5.82 -21.29
C ALA A 257 3.63 6.18 -20.02
N TRP A 258 2.45 6.81 -20.18
CA TRP A 258 1.55 7.12 -19.07
C TRP A 258 0.83 5.92 -18.50
N GLU A 259 0.31 5.09 -19.39
CA GLU A 259 -0.41 3.88 -19.02
C GLU A 259 0.57 2.93 -18.36
N ASP A 260 1.78 2.80 -18.89
CA ASP A 260 2.85 2.01 -18.30
C ASP A 260 3.25 2.55 -16.92
N ALA A 261 3.52 3.85 -16.79
CA ALA A 261 3.87 4.46 -15.51
C ALA A 261 2.76 4.31 -14.46
N LEU A 262 1.49 4.41 -14.88
CA LEU A 262 0.34 4.22 -14.02
C LEU A 262 0.18 2.75 -13.63
N VAL A 263 0.25 1.83 -14.58
CA VAL A 263 0.15 0.39 -14.35
C VAL A 263 1.28 -0.04 -13.43
N ILE A 264 2.50 0.40 -13.64
CA ILE A 264 3.68 0.09 -12.82
C ILE A 264 3.57 0.74 -11.43
N SER A 265 3.03 1.96 -11.35
CA SER A 265 2.77 2.60 -10.05
C SER A 265 1.68 1.87 -9.26
N LEU A 266 0.65 1.34 -9.91
CA LEU A 266 -0.40 0.57 -9.23
C LEU A 266 0.01 -0.87 -8.95
N ALA A 267 0.66 -1.51 -9.91
CA ALA A 267 1.17 -2.86 -9.85
C ALA A 267 2.47 -2.85 -9.05
N GLY A 268 2.33 -3.05 -7.74
CA GLY A 268 3.46 -3.20 -6.85
C GLY A 268 4.14 -1.91 -6.43
N ASP A 269 3.44 -0.77 -6.54
CA ASP A 269 3.84 0.51 -5.95
C ASP A 269 5.27 0.92 -6.35
N GLN A 270 5.60 0.65 -7.61
CA GLN A 270 6.88 1.02 -8.20
C GLN A 270 6.96 2.54 -8.42
N GLY A 271 5.85 3.27 -8.30
CA GLY A 271 5.80 4.73 -8.28
C GLY A 271 6.70 5.35 -7.21
N LEU A 272 7.12 4.56 -6.22
CA LEU A 272 8.19 4.88 -5.28
C LEU A 272 9.50 5.36 -5.95
N LEU A 273 9.81 4.89 -7.17
CA LEU A 273 10.95 5.34 -7.99
C LEU A 273 10.91 6.83 -8.27
N LEU A 274 9.73 7.41 -8.36
CA LEU A 274 9.56 8.84 -8.60
C LEU A 274 9.86 9.67 -7.34
N LEU A 275 10.22 9.04 -6.20
CA LEU A 275 10.84 9.73 -5.08
C LEU A 275 12.36 9.86 -5.22
N ASP A 276 12.98 9.20 -6.20
CA ASP A 276 14.32 9.51 -6.63
C ASP A 276 14.29 10.71 -7.58
N GLY A 277 15.02 11.77 -7.24
CA GLY A 277 14.90 13.05 -7.95
C GLY A 277 15.33 12.97 -9.41
N GLU A 278 16.38 12.22 -9.70
CA GLU A 278 16.88 12.04 -11.06
C GLU A 278 15.86 11.27 -11.91
N THR A 279 15.37 10.15 -11.39
CA THR A 279 14.32 9.35 -12.04
C THR A 279 13.05 10.18 -12.30
N LEU A 280 12.64 11.00 -11.33
CA LEU A 280 11.50 11.90 -11.47
C LEU A 280 11.69 12.93 -12.59
N PHE A 281 12.83 13.62 -12.61
CA PHE A 281 13.09 14.65 -13.60
C PHE A 281 13.25 14.08 -15.00
N GLN A 282 13.89 12.93 -15.11
CA GLN A 282 13.94 12.18 -16.36
C GLN A 282 12.51 11.83 -16.82
N PHE A 283 11.67 11.30 -15.93
CA PHE A 283 10.27 11.01 -16.25
C PHE A 283 9.51 12.25 -16.72
N TRP A 284 9.70 13.42 -16.10
CA TRP A 284 9.05 14.66 -16.52
C TRP A 284 9.53 15.18 -17.88
N ALA A 285 10.80 14.98 -18.22
CA ALA A 285 11.37 15.39 -19.50
C ALA A 285 10.94 14.42 -20.62
N ASP A 286 10.96 13.12 -20.36
CA ASP A 286 10.75 12.08 -21.37
C ASP A 286 9.26 11.79 -21.62
N VAL A 287 8.39 12.03 -20.63
CA VAL A 287 6.95 11.72 -20.73
C VAL A 287 6.12 12.99 -20.93
N PRO A 288 5.44 13.16 -22.09
CA PRO A 288 4.64 14.35 -22.36
C PRO A 288 3.56 14.55 -21.28
N ASN A 289 3.45 15.74 -20.68
CA ASN A 289 2.58 16.06 -19.54
C ASN A 289 2.99 15.41 -18.22
N GLY A 290 4.11 14.68 -18.11
CA GLY A 290 4.48 13.84 -16.97
C GLY A 290 4.40 14.54 -15.60
N VAL A 291 4.52 15.87 -15.58
CA VAL A 291 4.30 16.70 -14.39
C VAL A 291 2.90 16.55 -13.77
N LEU A 292 1.87 16.21 -14.55
CA LEU A 292 0.50 15.95 -14.07
C LEU A 292 0.34 14.58 -13.40
N PHE A 293 1.36 13.72 -13.43
CA PHE A 293 1.27 12.35 -12.92
C PHE A 293 0.94 12.30 -11.44
N GLY A 294 1.46 13.25 -10.65
CA GLY A 294 1.13 13.35 -9.24
C GLY A 294 -0.35 13.59 -8.95
N VAL A 295 -1.01 14.41 -9.75
CA VAL A 295 -2.46 14.69 -9.64
C VAL A 295 -3.26 13.44 -10.00
N LEU A 296 -2.89 12.77 -11.09
CA LEU A 296 -3.51 11.52 -11.51
C LEU A 296 -3.37 10.43 -10.42
N LEU A 297 -2.18 10.27 -9.86
CA LEU A 297 -1.92 9.32 -8.79
C LEU A 297 -2.76 9.62 -7.55
N LEU A 298 -2.86 10.89 -7.15
CA LEU A 298 -3.71 11.32 -6.04
C LEU A 298 -5.19 11.02 -6.31
N ALA A 299 -5.68 11.26 -7.53
CA ALA A 299 -7.05 10.91 -7.92
C ALA A 299 -7.29 9.40 -7.81
N ILE A 300 -6.32 8.59 -8.23
CA ILE A 300 -6.39 7.12 -8.09
C ILE A 300 -6.44 6.70 -6.63
N VAL A 301 -5.63 7.31 -5.75
CA VAL A 301 -5.69 7.07 -4.30
C VAL A 301 -7.11 7.31 -3.76
N VAL A 302 -7.75 8.41 -4.18
CA VAL A 302 -9.13 8.73 -3.78
C VAL A 302 -10.11 7.66 -4.31
N VAL A 303 -9.98 7.25 -5.56
CA VAL A 303 -10.81 6.18 -6.15
C VAL A 303 -10.63 4.86 -5.42
N LEU A 304 -9.39 4.47 -5.09
CA LEU A 304 -9.10 3.25 -4.33
C LEU A 304 -9.68 3.30 -2.92
N ALA A 305 -9.59 4.45 -2.24
CA ALA A 305 -10.21 4.64 -0.93
C ALA A 305 -11.74 4.55 -1.00
N ALA A 306 -12.36 5.15 -2.03
CA ALA A 306 -13.80 5.04 -2.27
C ALA A 306 -14.22 3.60 -2.60
N ALA A 307 -13.44 2.88 -3.40
CA ALA A 307 -13.66 1.47 -3.71
C ALA A 307 -13.56 0.59 -2.46
N ALA A 308 -12.59 0.85 -1.58
CA ALA A 308 -12.47 0.16 -0.29
C ALA A 308 -13.72 0.38 0.58
N GLN A 309 -14.20 1.62 0.66
CA GLN A 309 -15.42 1.95 1.40
C GLN A 309 -16.67 1.29 0.79
N ALA A 310 -16.79 1.28 -0.55
CA ALA A 310 -17.90 0.63 -1.25
C ALA A 310 -17.90 -0.89 -1.02
N ALA A 311 -16.72 -1.53 -1.07
CA ALA A 311 -16.57 -2.95 -0.78
C ALA A 311 -16.94 -3.29 0.67
N LEU A 312 -16.55 -2.45 1.65
CA LEU A 312 -16.96 -2.62 3.05
C LEU A 312 -18.47 -2.48 3.24
N TRP A 313 -19.06 -1.44 2.64
CA TRP A 313 -20.50 -1.21 2.70
C TRP A 313 -21.27 -2.40 2.09
N LEU A 314 -20.82 -2.89 0.93
CA LEU A 314 -21.42 -4.07 0.28
C LEU A 314 -21.28 -5.32 1.15
N ALA A 315 -20.11 -5.55 1.75
CA ALA A 315 -19.87 -6.68 2.64
C ALA A 315 -20.80 -6.62 3.87
N ALA A 316 -20.95 -5.44 4.48
CA ALA A 316 -21.85 -5.21 5.61
C ALA A 316 -23.33 -5.46 5.23
N TRP A 317 -23.76 -4.92 4.09
CA TRP A 317 -25.13 -5.08 3.60
C TRP A 317 -25.47 -6.53 3.28
N LEU A 318 -24.56 -7.25 2.59
CA LEU A 318 -24.75 -8.67 2.30
C LEU A 318 -24.73 -9.53 3.56
N ALA A 319 -23.85 -9.22 4.51
CA ALA A 319 -23.75 -9.95 5.78
C ALA A 319 -25.04 -9.83 6.62
N GLY A 320 -25.76 -8.71 6.53
CA GLY A 320 -27.02 -8.48 7.22
C GLY A 320 -28.25 -9.11 6.57
N ARG A 321 -28.13 -9.71 5.37
CA ARG A 321 -29.25 -10.39 4.71
C ARG A 321 -29.46 -11.79 5.31
N PRO A 322 -30.72 -12.19 5.59
CA PRO A 322 -31.01 -13.56 6.00
C PRO A 322 -30.59 -14.53 4.88
N THR A 323 -29.80 -15.54 5.21
CA THR A 323 -29.47 -16.63 4.30
C THR A 323 -30.73 -17.48 4.14
N ALA A 324 -31.26 -17.53 2.92
CA ALA A 324 -32.40 -18.38 2.54
C ALA A 324 -32.00 -19.86 2.52
#